data_AF-A0A1V5NGC9-F1
#
_entry.id   AF-A0A1V5NGC9-F1
#
_cell.length_a   1.000
_cell.length_b   1.000
_cell.length_c   1.000
_cell.angle_alpha   90.00
_cell.angle_beta   90.00
_cell.angle_gamma   90.00
#
_symmetry.space_group_name_H-M   'P 1'
#
loop_
_entity.id
_entity.type
_entity.pdbx_description
1 polymer ?
#
loop_
_entity_poly.entity_id
_entity_poly.type
_entity_poly.pdbx_seq_one_letter_code
_entity_poly.pdbx_strand_id
1 'polypeptide(L)'
;MGDLLDCITVVPGVVGAFRVSAINKVGGFSTNTLAEDTDLTFAIKKAGYKIVYDQAAIAYTEAPQNYRDWLKQRYRWTFGTMQAVWKHRTSFLNPAHNNFGMIGLPYLVVYQIIFPLLNPVFDLVLVIGLITGRINLMVIALAAYTVLDFIYAGIALKLDREKLFNLWLIIPQRIIYRPFQYYIIVKSFLNVLKGQWVGWNKLKREGKLLAKMQKSGFSKT
;
A
#
# COMPACT_ATOMS: atom_id res chain seq x y z
N MET A 1 -14.98 -4.15 0.75
CA MET A 1 -14.62 -5.57 0.58
C MET A 1 -13.86 -6.13 1.78
N GLY A 2 -12.77 -5.48 2.23
CA GLY A 2 -11.97 -5.98 3.36
C GLY A 2 -12.74 -6.10 4.69
N ASP A 3 -13.65 -5.18 4.97
CA ASP A 3 -14.54 -5.23 6.14
C ASP A 3 -15.48 -6.44 6.11
N LEU A 4 -16.17 -6.63 4.98
CA LEU A 4 -17.10 -7.76 4.75
C LEU A 4 -16.44 -9.13 4.97
N LEU A 5 -15.16 -9.24 4.66
CA LEU A 5 -14.37 -10.45 4.82
C LEU A 5 -13.56 -10.49 6.12
N ASP A 6 -13.70 -9.50 7.01
CA ASP A 6 -12.92 -9.37 8.25
C ASP A 6 -11.39 -9.44 8.05
N CYS A 7 -10.91 -8.88 6.93
CA CYS A 7 -9.53 -9.00 6.47
C CYS A 7 -8.85 -7.64 6.21
N ILE A 8 -9.31 -6.56 6.84
CA ILE A 8 -8.63 -5.26 6.79
C ILE A 8 -7.21 -5.40 7.34
N THR A 9 -6.23 -5.02 6.53
CA THR A 9 -4.80 -5.16 6.83
C THR A 9 -4.14 -3.85 7.22
N VAL A 10 -4.77 -2.70 6.96
CA VAL A 10 -4.22 -1.40 7.35
C VAL A 10 -5.34 -0.48 7.77
N VAL A 11 -5.25 0.05 8.99
CA VAL A 11 -5.96 1.26 9.41
C VAL A 11 -4.98 2.43 9.29
N PRO A 12 -5.19 3.40 8.39
CA PRO A 12 -4.25 4.50 8.21
C PRO A 12 -4.13 5.34 9.49
N GLY A 13 -2.91 5.68 9.90
CA GLY A 13 -2.70 6.50 11.11
C GLY A 13 -3.31 7.92 11.07
N VAL A 14 -3.73 8.38 9.90
CA VAL A 14 -4.35 9.71 9.69
C VAL A 14 -5.87 9.72 9.87
N VAL A 15 -6.52 8.55 9.80
CA VAL A 15 -7.98 8.40 9.87
C VAL A 15 -8.33 7.04 10.46
N GLY A 16 -8.10 6.91 11.76
CA GLY A 16 -8.35 5.69 12.52
C GLY A 16 -8.73 6.01 13.95
N ALA A 17 -9.70 5.27 14.49
CA ALA A 17 -10.10 5.32 15.88
C ALA A 17 -10.05 3.92 16.47
N PHE A 18 -9.47 3.80 17.66
CA PHE A 18 -9.33 2.53 18.35
C PHE A 18 -9.85 2.65 19.78
N ARG A 19 -10.45 1.57 20.28
CA ARG A 19 -10.78 1.48 21.71
C ARG A 19 -9.49 1.43 22.51
N VAL A 20 -9.40 2.24 23.56
CA VAL A 20 -8.24 2.23 24.49
C VAL A 20 -7.99 0.83 25.05
N SER A 21 -9.04 0.09 25.38
CA SER A 21 -8.91 -1.30 25.86
C SER A 21 -8.28 -2.23 24.82
N ALA A 22 -8.56 -2.05 23.53
CA ALA A 22 -7.94 -2.85 22.47
C ALA A 22 -6.46 -2.52 22.31
N ILE A 23 -6.09 -1.23 22.34
CA ILE A 23 -4.69 -0.77 22.31
C ILE A 23 -3.91 -1.34 23.50
N ASN A 24 -4.46 -1.24 24.71
CA ASN A 24 -3.82 -1.73 25.92
C ASN A 24 -3.63 -3.25 25.88
N LYS A 25 -4.62 -4.00 25.36
CA LYS A 25 -4.53 -5.46 25.22
C LYS A 25 -3.40 -5.91 24.29
N VAL A 26 -3.05 -5.11 23.27
CA VAL A 26 -1.98 -5.44 22.32
C VAL A 26 -0.63 -4.80 22.65
N GLY A 27 -0.53 -4.06 23.77
CA GLY A 27 0.70 -3.44 24.24
C GLY A 27 1.06 -2.12 23.57
N GLY A 28 0.10 -1.44 22.93
CA GLY A 28 0.33 -0.14 22.30
C GLY A 28 0.97 -0.18 20.91
N PHE A 29 1.48 0.97 20.47
CA PHE A 29 2.20 1.10 19.20
C PHE A 29 3.62 0.56 19.34
N SER A 30 3.99 -0.36 18.45
CA SER A 30 5.34 -0.93 18.46
C SER A 30 6.31 -0.04 17.70
N THR A 31 7.51 0.15 18.24
CA THR A 31 8.62 0.84 17.57
C THR A 31 9.43 -0.09 16.66
N ASN A 32 9.00 -1.34 16.49
CA ASN A 32 9.78 -2.35 15.78
C ASN A 32 9.60 -2.32 14.26
N THR A 33 8.66 -1.52 13.77
CA THR A 33 8.34 -1.43 12.35
C THR A 33 8.25 0.04 11.94
N LEU A 34 8.59 0.34 10.68
CA LEU A 34 8.42 1.68 10.12
C LEU A 34 6.96 2.04 9.79
N ALA A 35 6.07 1.06 9.77
CA ALA A 35 4.63 1.19 9.55
C ALA A 35 3.89 0.75 10.83
N GLU A 36 4.02 1.58 11.86
CA GLU A 36 3.41 1.38 13.19
C GLU A 36 1.89 1.16 13.15
N ASP A 37 1.22 1.78 12.17
CA ASP A 37 -0.21 1.68 11.92
C ASP A 37 -0.60 0.31 11.35
N THR A 38 0.15 -0.18 10.35
CA THR A 38 -0.02 -1.55 9.83
C THR A 38 0.27 -2.61 10.90
N ASP A 39 1.33 -2.42 11.67
CA ASP A 39 1.71 -3.36 12.74
C ASP A 39 0.66 -3.41 13.86
N LEU A 40 0.16 -2.25 14.31
CA LEU A 40 -0.95 -2.18 15.26
C LEU A 40 -2.21 -2.86 14.71
N THR A 41 -2.53 -2.62 13.44
CA THR A 41 -3.66 -3.25 12.76
C THR A 41 -3.57 -4.78 12.83
N PHE A 42 -2.39 -5.34 12.53
CA PHE A 42 -2.16 -6.78 12.60
C PHE A 42 -2.29 -7.31 14.03
N ALA A 43 -1.74 -6.61 15.02
CA ALA A 43 -1.83 -7.01 16.43
C ALA A 43 -3.28 -7.02 16.93
N ILE A 44 -4.08 -6.02 16.57
CA ILE A 44 -5.51 -5.93 16.91
C ILE A 44 -6.31 -7.06 16.26
N LYS A 45 -6.07 -7.33 14.97
CA LYS A 45 -6.68 -8.46 14.26
C LYS A 45 -6.31 -9.80 14.88
N LYS A 46 -5.03 -9.98 15.23
CA LYS A 46 -4.52 -11.18 15.91
C LYS A 46 -5.16 -11.39 17.28
N ALA A 47 -5.48 -10.30 18.00
CA ALA A 47 -6.17 -10.33 19.28
C ALA A 47 -7.69 -10.58 19.19
N GLY A 48 -8.21 -10.85 17.98
CA GLY A 48 -9.61 -11.23 17.73
C GLY A 48 -10.57 -10.05 17.56
N TYR A 49 -10.07 -8.82 17.49
CA TYR A 49 -10.94 -7.67 17.25
C TYR A 49 -11.34 -7.54 15.78
N LYS A 50 -12.53 -6.97 15.58
CA LYS A 50 -13.01 -6.55 14.27
C LYS A 50 -12.58 -5.12 14.00
N ILE A 51 -12.24 -4.84 12.75
CA ILE A 51 -11.93 -3.51 12.25
C ILE A 51 -12.94 -3.25 11.15
N VAL A 52 -13.66 -2.14 11.28
CA VAL A 52 -14.73 -1.76 10.36
C VAL A 52 -14.31 -0.53 9.56
N TYR A 53 -14.81 -0.45 8.33
CA TYR A 53 -14.56 0.69 7.45
C TYR A 53 -15.80 1.58 7.40
N ASP A 54 -15.62 2.89 7.58
CA ASP A 54 -16.68 3.89 7.41
C ASP A 54 -16.30 4.84 6.28
N GLN A 55 -17.13 4.89 5.24
CA GLN A 55 -16.93 5.76 4.09
C GLN A 55 -17.09 7.26 4.44
N ALA A 56 -17.83 7.58 5.50
CA ALA A 56 -18.02 8.96 5.97
C ALA A 56 -16.83 9.46 6.82
N ALA A 57 -15.94 8.57 7.27
CA ALA A 57 -14.74 8.95 8.02
C ALA A 57 -13.67 9.50 7.06
N ILE A 58 -13.70 10.82 6.84
CA ILE A 58 -12.81 11.52 5.91
C ILE A 58 -11.78 12.33 6.70
N ALA A 59 -10.50 12.18 6.35
CA ALA A 59 -9.42 13.06 6.82
C ALA A 59 -8.63 13.64 5.64
N TYR A 60 -8.34 14.93 5.73
CA TYR A 60 -7.50 15.62 4.75
C TYR A 60 -6.05 15.58 5.18
N THR A 61 -5.15 15.21 4.26
CA THR A 61 -3.72 15.08 4.53
C THR A 61 -2.88 15.89 3.55
N GLU A 62 -1.72 16.36 4.00
CA GLU A 62 -0.79 17.06 3.13
C GLU A 62 -0.11 16.06 2.20
N ALA A 63 -0.27 16.25 0.88
CA ALA A 63 0.49 15.50 -0.10
C ALA A 63 1.97 15.94 -0.07
N PRO A 64 2.93 15.01 -0.28
CA PRO A 64 4.33 15.35 -0.41
C PRO A 64 4.56 16.41 -1.50
N GLN A 65 5.30 17.47 -1.18
CA GLN A 65 5.52 18.60 -2.10
C GLN A 65 6.64 18.35 -3.12
N ASN A 66 7.51 17.37 -2.86
CA ASN A 66 8.62 17.04 -3.73
C ASN A 66 8.80 15.52 -3.88
N TYR A 67 9.47 15.12 -4.96
CA TYR A 67 9.66 13.71 -5.30
C TYR A 67 10.48 12.94 -4.26
N ARG A 68 11.41 13.60 -3.55
CA ARG A 68 12.26 12.95 -2.54
C ARG A 68 11.43 12.53 -1.32
N ASP A 69 10.55 13.40 -0.85
CA ASP A 69 9.66 13.14 0.27
C ASP A 69 8.59 12.11 -0.10
N TRP A 70 8.08 12.17 -1.33
CA TRP A 70 7.21 11.13 -1.88
C TRP A 70 7.90 9.75 -1.90
N LEU A 71 9.14 9.66 -2.40
CA LEU A 71 9.91 8.42 -2.41
C LEU A 71 10.18 7.88 -1.00
N LYS A 72 10.54 8.75 -0.04
CA LYS A 72 10.70 8.37 1.37
C LYS A 72 9.42 7.79 1.96
N GLN A 73 8.28 8.42 1.67
CA GLN A 73 6.98 7.95 2.15
C GLN A 73 6.66 6.56 1.59
N ARG A 74 6.81 6.38 0.27
CA ARG A 74 6.54 5.08 -0.38
C ARG A 74 7.48 3.99 0.10
N TYR A 75 8.77 4.30 0.25
CA TYR A 75 9.73 3.38 0.84
C TYR A 75 9.34 2.97 2.25
N ARG A 76 8.94 3.92 3.11
CA ARG A 76 8.48 3.63 4.48
C ARG A 76 7.29 2.69 4.49
N TRP A 77 6.31 2.91 3.62
CA TRP A 77 5.13 2.06 3.52
C TRP A 77 5.49 0.66 3.05
N THR A 78 6.22 0.52 1.95
CA THR A 78 6.59 -0.79 1.42
C THR A 78 7.47 -1.58 2.39
N PHE A 79 8.53 -0.94 2.92
CA PHE A 79 9.44 -1.59 3.85
C PHE A 79 8.78 -1.89 5.20
N GLY A 80 8.04 -0.93 5.77
CA GLY A 80 7.34 -1.12 7.03
C GLY A 80 6.29 -2.22 6.97
N THR A 81 5.56 -2.33 5.85
CA THR A 81 4.63 -3.44 5.62
C THR A 81 5.35 -4.79 5.59
N MET A 82 6.50 -4.91 4.92
CA MET A 82 7.29 -6.15 4.93
C MET A 82 7.77 -6.51 6.35
N GLN A 83 8.20 -5.52 7.15
CA GLN A 83 8.57 -5.73 8.55
C GLN A 83 7.38 -6.23 9.38
N ALA A 84 6.20 -5.63 9.20
CA ALA A 84 4.98 -6.05 9.91
C ALA A 84 4.58 -7.49 9.53
N VAL A 85 4.63 -7.84 8.24
CA VAL A 85 4.39 -9.22 7.77
C VAL A 85 5.37 -10.19 8.44
N TRP A 86 6.66 -9.86 8.46
CA TRP A 86 7.68 -10.73 9.07
C TRP A 86 7.48 -10.89 10.59
N LYS A 87 7.18 -9.80 11.29
CA LYS A 87 6.88 -9.81 12.73
C LYS A 87 5.68 -10.70 13.03
N HIS A 88 4.63 -10.62 12.22
CA HIS A 88 3.39 -11.38 12.39
C HIS A 88 3.30 -12.66 11.56
N ARG A 89 4.42 -13.17 11.06
CA ARG A 89 4.48 -14.36 10.16
C ARG A 89 3.82 -15.61 10.72
N THR A 90 3.73 -15.75 12.04
CA THR A 90 3.00 -16.85 12.72
C THR A 90 1.50 -16.82 12.47
N SER A 91 0.97 -15.71 11.97
CA SER A 91 -0.43 -15.54 11.60
C SER A 91 -0.69 -15.85 10.13
N PHE A 92 0.36 -16.01 9.31
CA PHE A 92 0.24 -16.29 7.89
C PHE A 92 -0.35 -17.68 7.67
N LEU A 93 -1.47 -17.76 6.95
CA LEU A 93 -2.23 -19.01 6.71
C LEU A 93 -2.59 -19.75 8.01
N ASN A 94 -2.77 -19.00 9.11
CA ASN A 94 -3.14 -19.57 10.39
C ASN A 94 -4.65 -19.40 10.65
N PRO A 95 -5.42 -20.50 10.71
CA PRO A 95 -6.86 -20.45 10.96
C PRO A 95 -7.23 -19.83 12.31
N ALA A 96 -6.32 -19.89 13.30
CA ALA A 96 -6.56 -19.32 14.63
C ALA A 96 -6.73 -17.79 14.62
N HIS A 97 -6.34 -17.12 13.53
CA HIS A 97 -6.49 -15.67 13.36
C HIS A 97 -7.52 -15.32 12.28
N ASN A 98 -8.51 -16.19 12.08
CA ASN A 98 -9.66 -16.00 11.19
C ASN A 98 -9.25 -15.62 9.76
N ASN A 99 -10.12 -14.87 9.08
CA ASN A 99 -9.90 -14.41 7.71
C ASN A 99 -8.71 -13.45 7.56
N PHE A 100 -8.27 -12.78 8.64
CA PHE A 100 -7.05 -11.99 8.58
C PHE A 100 -5.83 -12.88 8.28
N GLY A 101 -5.68 -13.99 8.99
CA GLY A 101 -4.57 -14.93 8.76
C GLY A 101 -4.68 -15.71 7.45
N MET A 102 -5.90 -16.12 7.09
CA MET A 102 -6.15 -16.98 5.93
C MET A 102 -6.32 -16.25 4.60
N ILE A 103 -6.80 -15.01 4.62
CA ILE A 103 -7.13 -14.24 3.41
C ILE A 103 -6.36 -12.92 3.40
N GLY A 104 -6.45 -12.13 4.47
CA GLY A 104 -5.88 -10.78 4.53
C GLY A 104 -4.36 -10.74 4.36
N LEU A 105 -3.63 -11.54 5.16
CA LEU A 105 -2.17 -11.62 5.10
C LEU A 105 -1.66 -12.21 3.77
N PRO A 106 -2.18 -13.35 3.27
CA PRO A 106 -1.82 -13.85 1.95
C PRO A 106 -2.11 -12.85 0.83
N TYR A 107 -3.28 -12.21 0.85
CA TYR A 107 -3.63 -11.16 -0.10
C TYR A 107 -2.60 -10.02 -0.07
N LEU A 108 -2.27 -9.52 1.12
CA LEU A 108 -1.28 -8.46 1.26
C LEU A 108 0.10 -8.89 0.74
N VAL A 109 0.58 -10.09 1.06
CA VAL A 109 1.89 -10.58 0.60
C VAL A 109 1.91 -10.73 -0.91
N VAL A 110 0.87 -11.34 -1.49
CA VAL A 110 0.78 -11.57 -2.93
C VAL A 110 0.73 -10.23 -3.67
N TYR A 111 -0.20 -9.36 -3.32
CA TYR A 111 -0.46 -8.14 -4.09
C TYR A 111 0.46 -6.95 -3.75
N GLN A 112 0.96 -6.83 -2.52
CA GLN A 112 1.84 -5.71 -2.15
C GLN A 112 3.34 -6.06 -2.20
N ILE A 113 3.70 -7.34 -2.20
CA ILE A 113 5.11 -7.77 -2.20
C ILE A 113 5.44 -8.58 -3.47
N ILE A 114 4.80 -9.73 -3.68
CA ILE A 114 5.18 -10.67 -4.75
C ILE A 114 4.91 -10.09 -6.14
N PHE A 115 3.68 -9.65 -6.44
CA PHE A 115 3.34 -9.08 -7.74
C PHE A 115 4.23 -7.88 -8.11
N PRO A 116 4.42 -6.87 -7.24
CA PRO A 116 5.32 -5.76 -7.53
C PRO A 116 6.78 -6.18 -7.75
N LEU A 117 7.27 -7.24 -7.10
CA LEU A 117 8.60 -7.80 -7.34
C LEU A 117 8.72 -8.53 -8.69
N LEU A 118 7.65 -9.15 -9.17
CA LEU A 118 7.62 -9.85 -10.46
C LEU A 118 7.50 -8.89 -11.66
N ASN A 119 6.88 -7.72 -11.48
CA ASN A 119 6.67 -6.75 -12.56
C ASN A 119 7.96 -6.36 -13.33
N PRO A 120 9.11 -6.04 -12.69
CA PRO A 120 10.37 -5.80 -13.38
C PRO A 120 10.85 -7.00 -14.21
N VAL A 121 10.60 -8.23 -13.74
CA VAL A 121 10.99 -9.46 -14.44
C VAL A 121 10.16 -9.63 -15.70
N PHE A 122 8.85 -9.39 -15.64
CA PHE A 122 7.99 -9.41 -16.82
C PHE A 122 8.41 -8.39 -17.88
N ASP A 123 8.76 -7.17 -17.46
CA ASP A 123 9.25 -6.15 -18.38
C ASP A 123 10.61 -6.56 -19.01
N LEU A 124 11.50 -7.17 -18.24
CA LEU A 124 12.78 -7.68 -18.76
C LEU A 124 12.57 -8.78 -19.80
N VAL A 125 11.66 -9.72 -19.56
CA VAL A 125 11.30 -10.77 -20.51
C VAL A 125 10.73 -10.19 -21.81
N LEU A 126 9.88 -9.15 -21.71
CA LEU A 126 9.37 -8.43 -22.88
C LEU A 126 10.50 -7.81 -23.70
N VAL A 127 11.46 -7.13 -23.06
CA VAL A 127 12.61 -6.51 -23.73
C VAL A 127 13.49 -7.57 -24.41
N ILE A 128 13.81 -8.67 -23.72
CA ILE A 128 14.60 -9.77 -24.30
C ILE A 128 13.84 -10.40 -25.49
N GLY A 129 12.53 -10.57 -25.39
CA GLY A 129 11.69 -11.08 -26.48
C GLY A 129 11.71 -10.20 -27.73
N LEU A 130 11.76 -8.88 -27.54
CA LEU A 130 11.91 -7.92 -28.65
C LEU A 130 13.28 -8.04 -29.31
N ILE A 131 14.36 -8.15 -28.53
CA ILE A 131 15.74 -8.27 -29.05
C ILE A 131 15.96 -9.61 -29.78
N THR A 132 15.35 -10.69 -29.29
CA THR A 132 15.44 -12.04 -29.89
C THR A 132 14.54 -12.25 -31.11
N GLY A 133 13.89 -11.18 -31.61
CA GLY A 133 13.09 -11.22 -32.83
C GLY A 133 11.67 -11.77 -32.67
N ARG A 134 11.20 -12.07 -31.45
CA ARG A 134 9.82 -12.55 -31.18
C ARG A 134 8.81 -11.41 -31.08
N ILE A 135 8.91 -10.43 -31.98
CA ILE A 135 8.22 -9.13 -31.88
C ILE A 135 6.70 -9.30 -31.80
N ASN A 136 6.11 -10.12 -32.68
CA ASN A 136 4.65 -10.32 -32.73
C ASN A 136 4.10 -10.83 -31.39
N LEU A 137 4.77 -11.82 -30.78
CA LEU A 137 4.35 -12.39 -29.50
C LEU A 137 4.46 -11.35 -28.37
N MET A 138 5.54 -10.55 -28.36
CA MET A 138 5.74 -9.53 -27.33
C MET A 138 4.73 -8.38 -27.45
N VAL A 139 4.39 -7.97 -28.68
CA VAL A 139 3.36 -6.96 -28.93
C VAL A 139 1.99 -7.45 -28.47
N ILE A 140 1.62 -8.70 -28.79
CA ILE A 140 0.37 -9.31 -28.31
C ILE A 140 0.35 -9.37 -26.79
N ALA A 141 1.42 -9.83 -26.15
CA ALA A 141 1.52 -9.90 -24.70
C ALA A 141 1.39 -8.52 -24.04
N LEU A 142 2.07 -7.50 -24.59
CA LEU A 142 1.98 -6.13 -24.10
C LEU A 142 0.57 -5.55 -24.28
N ALA A 143 -0.08 -5.80 -25.42
CA ALA A 143 -1.44 -5.36 -25.69
C ALA A 143 -2.42 -6.01 -24.70
N ALA A 144 -2.34 -7.33 -24.50
CA ALA A 144 -3.17 -8.06 -23.56
C ALA A 144 -2.99 -7.56 -22.12
N TYR A 145 -1.74 -7.39 -21.67
CA TYR A 145 -1.44 -6.84 -20.35
C TYR A 145 -2.00 -5.42 -20.17
N THR A 146 -1.88 -4.58 -21.19
CA THR A 146 -2.43 -3.22 -21.17
C THR A 146 -3.95 -3.22 -21.08
N VAL A 147 -4.63 -4.04 -21.87
CA VAL A 147 -6.10 -4.17 -21.82
C VAL A 147 -6.56 -4.61 -20.42
N LEU A 148 -5.87 -5.58 -19.80
CA LEU A 148 -6.16 -5.99 -18.44
C LEU A 148 -6.00 -4.84 -17.43
N ASP A 149 -4.91 -4.08 -17.50
CA ASP A 149 -4.69 -2.90 -16.64
C ASP A 149 -5.82 -1.87 -16.78
N PHE A 150 -6.27 -1.58 -18.03
CA PHE A 150 -7.39 -0.67 -18.28
C PHE A 150 -8.71 -1.19 -17.70
N ILE A 151 -8.97 -2.49 -17.80
CA ILE A 151 -10.17 -3.13 -17.20
C ILE A 151 -10.11 -2.99 -15.68
N TYR A 152 -8.99 -3.35 -15.05
CA TYR A 152 -8.83 -3.25 -13.59
C TYR A 152 -8.99 -1.81 -13.10
N ALA A 153 -8.34 -0.85 -13.78
CA ALA A 153 -8.46 0.56 -13.43
C ALA A 153 -9.90 1.09 -13.64
N GLY A 154 -10.58 0.65 -14.71
CA GLY A 154 -11.97 1.03 -14.98
C GLY A 154 -12.94 0.51 -13.91
N ILE A 155 -12.75 -0.74 -13.47
CA ILE A 155 -13.51 -1.31 -12.35
C ILE A 155 -13.23 -0.52 -11.06
N ALA A 156 -11.96 -0.24 -10.76
CA ALA A 156 -11.59 0.52 -9.57
C ALA A 156 -12.21 1.93 -9.55
N LEU A 157 -12.11 2.68 -10.65
CA LEU A 157 -12.73 4.01 -10.77
C LEU A 157 -14.25 3.95 -10.60
N LYS A 158 -14.91 2.92 -11.14
CA LYS A 158 -16.36 2.73 -10.99
C LYS A 158 -16.75 2.41 -9.53
N LEU A 159 -15.95 1.60 -8.84
CA LEU A 159 -16.15 1.30 -7.42
C LEU A 159 -15.97 2.55 -6.55
N ASP A 160 -14.99 3.39 -6.88
CA ASP A 160 -14.70 4.64 -6.18
C ASP A 160 -15.62 5.81 -6.61
N ARG A 161 -16.56 5.57 -7.55
CA ARG A 161 -17.46 6.59 -8.13
C ARG A 161 -16.73 7.76 -8.79
N GLU A 162 -15.54 7.50 -9.30
CA GLU A 162 -14.70 8.46 -10.01
C GLU A 162 -14.97 8.47 -11.52
N LYS A 163 -14.60 9.55 -12.18
CA LYS A 163 -14.80 9.69 -13.63
C LYS A 163 -13.90 8.74 -14.39
N LEU A 164 -14.47 7.96 -15.33
CA LEU A 164 -13.70 7.08 -16.23
C LEU A 164 -12.70 7.84 -17.11
N PHE A 165 -12.88 9.15 -17.30
CA PHE A 165 -11.88 10.00 -17.94
C PHE A 165 -10.49 9.81 -17.30
N ASN A 166 -10.41 9.61 -15.98
CA ASN A 166 -9.16 9.43 -15.24
C ASN A 166 -8.34 8.19 -15.68
N LEU A 167 -8.86 7.31 -16.54
CA LEU A 167 -8.10 6.22 -17.16
C LEU A 167 -6.86 6.72 -17.93
N TRP A 168 -6.84 7.97 -18.40
CA TRP A 168 -5.64 8.55 -19.03
C TRP A 168 -4.43 8.53 -18.09
N LEU A 169 -4.64 8.54 -16.75
CA LEU A 169 -3.59 8.48 -15.74
C LEU A 169 -2.78 7.18 -15.76
N ILE A 170 -3.26 6.13 -16.44
CA ILE A 170 -2.50 4.89 -16.65
C ILE A 170 -1.21 5.17 -17.43
N ILE A 171 -1.23 6.11 -18.37
CA ILE A 171 -0.05 6.44 -19.19
C ILE A 171 1.10 7.01 -18.31
N PRO A 172 0.92 8.11 -17.55
CA PRO A 172 1.97 8.60 -16.65
C PRO A 172 2.26 7.61 -15.51
N GLN A 173 1.28 6.82 -15.07
CA GLN A 173 1.53 5.75 -14.10
C GLN A 173 2.53 4.73 -14.65
N ARG A 174 2.38 4.32 -15.91
CA ARG A 174 3.22 3.29 -16.51
C ARG A 174 4.63 3.78 -16.84
N ILE A 175 4.76 5.01 -17.34
CA ILE A 175 6.05 5.56 -17.79
C ILE A 175 6.85 6.13 -16.60
N ILE A 176 6.19 6.86 -15.70
CA ILE A 176 6.87 7.63 -14.65
C ILE A 176 6.81 6.90 -13.32
N TYR A 177 5.62 6.51 -12.87
CA TYR A 177 5.42 5.99 -11.51
C TYR A 177 5.98 4.56 -11.34
N ARG A 178 5.79 3.69 -12.35
CA ARG A 178 6.19 2.28 -12.30
C ARG A 178 7.70 2.08 -12.10
N PRO A 179 8.63 2.79 -12.79
CA PRO A 179 10.06 2.71 -12.48
C PRO A 179 10.41 3.07 -11.04
N PHE A 180 9.76 4.09 -10.46
CA PHE A 180 9.98 4.43 -9.05
C PHE A 180 9.48 3.32 -8.12
N GLN A 181 8.34 2.69 -8.43
CA GLN A 181 7.87 1.54 -7.67
C GLN A 181 8.85 0.37 -7.72
N TYR A 182 9.47 0.11 -8.87
CA TYR A 182 10.49 -0.95 -9.03
C TYR A 182 11.70 -0.68 -8.14
N TYR A 183 12.20 0.55 -8.19
CA TYR A 183 13.29 0.96 -7.32
C TYR A 183 12.93 0.77 -5.84
N ILE A 184 11.74 1.20 -5.43
CA ILE A 184 11.30 1.11 -4.03
C ILE A 184 11.15 -0.36 -3.61
N ILE A 185 10.42 -1.18 -4.37
CA ILE A 185 10.14 -2.56 -3.97
C ILE A 185 11.41 -3.42 -3.91
N VAL A 186 12.30 -3.30 -4.90
CA VAL A 186 13.57 -4.02 -4.91
C VAL A 186 14.46 -3.56 -3.77
N LYS A 187 14.59 -2.24 -3.56
CA LYS A 187 15.38 -1.69 -2.45
C LYS A 187 14.82 -2.13 -1.09
N SER A 188 13.51 -2.05 -0.89
CA SER A 188 12.86 -2.50 0.34
C SER A 188 13.11 -3.98 0.58
N PHE A 189 12.93 -4.82 -0.45
CA PHE A 189 13.15 -6.26 -0.35
C PHE A 189 14.60 -6.61 0.02
N LEU A 190 15.58 -6.01 -0.67
CA LEU A 190 17.00 -6.22 -0.38
C LEU A 190 17.37 -5.78 1.05
N ASN A 191 16.80 -4.68 1.53
CA ASN A 191 17.07 -4.19 2.88
C ASN A 191 16.44 -5.10 3.95
N VAL A 192 15.28 -5.71 3.67
CA VAL A 192 14.67 -6.71 4.55
C VAL A 192 15.57 -7.95 4.65
N LEU A 193 16.10 -8.43 3.52
CA LEU A 193 17.03 -9.57 3.50
C LEU A 193 18.32 -9.29 4.28
N LYS A 194 18.80 -8.05 4.25
CA LYS A 194 19.98 -7.61 5.02
C LYS A 194 19.69 -7.36 6.50
N GLY A 195 18.43 -7.46 6.95
CA GLY A 195 18.04 -7.18 8.33
C GLY A 195 18.29 -5.74 8.78
N GLN A 196 18.36 -4.79 7.83
CA GLN A 196 18.71 -3.40 8.16
C GLN A 196 17.56 -2.71 8.90
N TRP A 197 17.89 -2.09 10.03
CA TRP A 197 16.99 -1.15 10.69
C TRP A 197 17.08 0.21 10.02
N VAL A 198 15.95 0.72 9.53
CA VAL A 198 15.86 2.06 8.97
C VAL A 198 15.16 2.96 9.98
N GLY A 199 15.85 4.00 10.45
CA GLY A 199 15.33 4.98 11.39
C GLY A 199 14.19 5.83 10.81
N TRP A 200 13.37 6.38 11.69
CA TRP A 200 12.21 7.19 11.33
C TRP A 200 12.61 8.52 10.68
N ASN A 201 12.48 8.61 9.36
CA ASN A 201 12.68 9.86 8.62
C ASN A 201 11.41 10.73 8.70
N LYS A 202 11.33 11.65 9.68
CA LYS A 202 10.20 12.60 9.79
C LYS A 202 10.11 13.44 8.51
N LEU A 203 8.93 13.44 7.89
CA LEU A 203 8.61 14.40 6.82
C LEU A 203 8.43 15.79 7.44
N LYS A 204 9.02 16.81 6.84
CA LYS A 204 8.85 18.20 7.28
C LYS A 204 7.46 18.67 6.86
N ARG A 205 6.58 18.95 7.83
CA ARG A 205 5.23 19.48 7.58
C ARG A 205 5.33 20.99 7.37
N GLU A 206 4.68 21.52 6.34
CA GLU A 206 4.74 22.96 6.02
C GLU A 206 3.50 23.74 6.51
N GLY A 207 2.44 23.06 6.95
CA GLY A 207 1.26 23.69 7.55
C GLY A 207 0.36 24.44 6.55
N LYS A 208 0.58 24.25 5.25
CA LYS A 208 -0.17 24.92 4.17
C LYS A 208 -1.64 24.49 4.14
N LEU A 209 -1.97 23.29 4.61
CA LEU A 209 -3.34 22.79 4.62
C LEU A 209 -4.20 23.47 5.69
N LEU A 210 -3.62 23.79 6.85
CA LEU A 210 -4.26 24.61 7.88
C LEU A 210 -4.57 26.02 7.35
N ALA A 211 -3.63 26.63 6.62
CA ALA A 211 -3.82 27.94 5.99
C ALA A 211 -4.90 27.92 4.90
N LYS A 212 -5.04 26.82 4.16
CA LYS A 212 -6.07 26.66 3.13
C LYS A 212 -7.46 26.37 3.73
N MET A 213 -7.53 25.56 4.79
CA MET A 213 -8.78 25.24 5.51
C MET A 213 -9.34 26.44 6.27
N GLN A 214 -8.48 27.28 6.87
CA GLN A 214 -8.90 28.55 7.47
C GLN A 214 -9.47 29.52 6.44
N LYS A 215 -8.93 29.54 5.21
CA LYS A 215 -9.46 30.37 4.11
C LYS A 215 -10.77 29.84 3.52
N SER A 216 -11.08 28.55 3.68
CA SER A 216 -12.30 27.91 3.15
C SER A 216 -13.41 27.74 4.18
N GLY A 217 -13.33 28.41 5.34
CA GLY A 217 -14.42 28.47 6.33
C GLY A 217 -14.67 27.20 7.14
N PHE A 218 -13.77 26.20 7.11
CA PHE A 218 -13.87 25.05 8.02
C PHE A 218 -13.37 25.45 9.41
N SER A 219 -14.31 25.84 10.28
CA SER A 219 -14.04 26.08 11.69
C SER A 219 -13.74 24.76 12.39
N LYS A 220 -12.69 24.73 13.21
CA LYS A 220 -12.41 23.62 14.14
C LYS A 220 -13.54 23.58 15.18
N THR A 221 -14.36 22.54 15.16
CA THR A 221 -15.04 22.02 16.35
C THR A 221 -14.28 20.84 16.90
#